data_AF-A0A914CIR5-F1
#
_entry.id   AF-A0A914CIR5-F1
#
_cell.length_a   1.000
_cell.length_b   1.000
_cell.length_c   1.000
_cell.angle_alpha   90.00
_cell.angle_beta   90.00
_cell.angle_gamma   90.00
#
_symmetry.space_group_name_H-M   'P 1'
#
loop_
_entity.id
_entity.type
_entity.pdbx_description
1 polymer ?
#
loop_
_entity_poly.entity_id
_entity_poly.type
_entity_poly.pdbx_seq_one_letter_code
_entity_poly.pdbx_strand_id
1 'polypeptide(L)'
;MSGSYDLTSAESPAYAPFFGYMGVASAQIFTVLGAAYGTAKSAVGICSMGVMRPELIMKSVIPVIMAGIIGIYGLVVAMVLNGRVKPASSGYTLSSGFSHLAAGLTCGVCGLGAGYAIGIVGDAGVRGTAQQPRLFVGMILILIFSEVLGLYAQDGAPSHKAEETQNLIRDNVPEFIKVDISPQRNNGEWPPNSPDLNPGLSLWSILKADACAKPHQSIEALKKSLVAAWNRIPQDVIDRAVDDFPKRLKKCIDAGGGHFENK
;
A
#
# COMPACT_ATOMS: atom_id res chain seq x y z
N MET A 1 38.45 10.47 -40.45
CA MET A 1 37.90 11.08 -39.21
C MET A 1 36.75 10.19 -38.76
N SER A 2 37.02 9.30 -37.80
CA SER A 2 36.00 8.42 -37.20
C SER A 2 35.09 9.27 -36.34
N GLY A 3 33.88 9.56 -36.84
CA GLY A 3 32.81 10.18 -36.08
C GLY A 3 32.17 9.14 -35.16
N SER A 4 32.90 8.74 -34.12
CA SER A 4 32.32 8.00 -33.01
C SER A 4 31.45 8.98 -32.22
N TYR A 5 30.14 8.84 -32.37
CA TYR A 5 29.15 9.44 -31.49
C TYR A 5 29.53 9.07 -30.05
N ASP A 6 29.86 10.06 -29.24
CA ASP A 6 30.21 9.82 -27.85
C ASP A 6 28.93 9.47 -27.09
N LEU A 7 28.72 8.17 -26.89
CA LEU A 7 27.56 7.61 -26.20
C LEU A 7 27.38 8.22 -24.81
N THR A 8 28.48 8.56 -24.13
CA THR A 8 28.43 9.18 -22.79
C THR A 8 27.84 10.60 -22.84
N SER A 9 28.16 11.35 -23.89
CA SER A 9 27.57 12.67 -24.16
C SER A 9 26.08 12.57 -24.58
N ALA A 10 25.68 11.50 -25.25
CA ALA A 10 24.29 11.25 -25.64
C ALA A 10 23.40 10.80 -24.46
N GLU A 11 23.95 10.11 -23.46
CA GLU A 11 23.24 9.60 -22.28
C GLU A 11 23.02 10.65 -21.19
N SER A 12 23.75 11.78 -21.22
CA SER A 12 23.61 12.89 -20.26
C SER A 12 23.25 14.23 -20.95
N PRO A 13 22.17 14.28 -21.75
CA PRO A 13 21.79 15.50 -22.44
C PRO A 13 21.31 16.57 -21.45
N ALA A 14 21.45 17.85 -21.81
CA ALA A 14 21.03 18.97 -20.98
C ALA A 14 19.54 18.92 -20.57
N TYR A 15 18.70 18.26 -21.37
CA TYR A 15 17.27 18.09 -21.11
C TYR A 15 16.91 16.88 -20.22
N ALA A 16 17.86 16.05 -19.78
CA ALA A 16 17.55 14.88 -18.94
C ALA A 16 16.74 15.21 -17.66
N PRO A 17 17.01 16.30 -16.92
CA PRO A 17 16.24 16.67 -15.72
C PRO A 17 14.76 16.98 -16.00
N PHE A 18 14.41 17.37 -17.23
CA PHE A 18 13.03 17.62 -17.64
C PHE A 18 12.12 16.43 -17.35
N PHE A 19 12.56 15.21 -17.69
CA PHE A 19 11.80 13.99 -17.43
C PHE A 19 11.70 13.67 -15.94
N GLY A 20 12.74 13.98 -15.16
CA GLY A 20 12.71 13.86 -13.71
C GLY A 20 11.64 14.75 -13.07
N TYR A 21 11.61 16.03 -13.43
CA TYR A 21 10.59 16.97 -12.95
C TYR A 21 9.19 16.65 -13.48
N MET A 22 9.07 16.10 -14.69
CA MET A 22 7.80 15.58 -15.20
C MET A 22 7.30 14.40 -14.37
N GLY A 23 8.19 13.54 -13.86
CA GLY A 23 7.87 12.50 -12.88
C GLY A 23 7.33 13.09 -11.56
N VAL A 24 8.02 14.08 -11.00
CA VAL A 24 7.59 14.80 -9.80
C VAL A 24 6.19 15.40 -10.00
N ALA A 25 5.98 16.09 -11.13
CA ALA A 25 4.71 16.72 -11.45
C ALA A 25 3.58 15.71 -11.65
N SER A 26 3.82 14.64 -12.42
CA SER A 26 2.81 13.60 -12.70
C SER A 26 2.38 12.85 -11.44
N ALA A 27 3.32 12.56 -10.52
CA ALA A 27 3.01 11.96 -9.21
C ALA A 27 1.98 12.79 -8.45
N GLN A 28 2.19 14.11 -8.37
CA GLN A 28 1.31 14.99 -7.61
C GLN A 28 0.00 15.29 -8.36
N ILE A 29 0.06 15.59 -9.66
CA ILE A 29 -1.11 16.02 -10.42
C ILE A 29 -2.17 14.91 -10.45
N PHE A 30 -1.78 13.68 -10.80
CA PHE A 30 -2.77 12.60 -10.97
C PHE A 30 -3.32 12.09 -9.64
N THR A 31 -2.52 12.03 -8.58
CA THR A 31 -3.02 11.67 -7.24
C THR A 31 -3.96 12.75 -6.67
N VAL A 32 -3.65 14.04 -6.85
CA VAL A 32 -4.53 15.13 -6.45
C VAL A 32 -5.82 15.14 -7.26
N LEU A 33 -5.77 14.85 -8.56
CA LEU A 33 -6.98 14.68 -9.38
C LEU A 33 -7.85 13.52 -8.89
N GLY A 34 -7.24 12.39 -8.54
CA GLY A 34 -7.93 11.26 -7.93
C GLY A 34 -8.58 11.63 -6.60
N ALA A 35 -7.83 12.28 -5.71
CA ALA A 35 -8.31 12.74 -4.41
C ALA A 35 -9.46 13.74 -4.53
N ALA A 36 -9.34 14.69 -5.48
CA ALA A 36 -10.36 15.69 -5.75
C ALA A 36 -11.65 15.04 -6.29
N TYR A 37 -11.54 14.11 -7.25
CA TYR A 37 -12.70 13.39 -7.78
C TYR A 37 -13.38 12.55 -6.68
N GLY A 38 -12.60 11.77 -5.93
CA GLY A 38 -13.09 10.92 -4.84
C GLY A 38 -13.82 11.73 -3.77
N THR A 39 -13.25 12.89 -3.41
CA THR A 39 -13.85 13.84 -2.48
C THR A 39 -15.15 14.43 -3.03
N ALA A 40 -15.14 14.95 -4.26
CA ALA A 40 -16.30 15.59 -4.87
C ALA A 40 -17.50 14.63 -4.99
N LYS A 41 -17.26 13.42 -5.51
CA LYS A 41 -18.31 12.40 -5.67
C LYS A 41 -18.87 11.93 -4.32
N SER A 42 -17.99 11.64 -3.35
CA SER A 42 -18.42 11.23 -2.01
C SER A 42 -19.19 12.34 -1.29
N ALA A 43 -18.74 13.60 -1.41
CA ALA A 43 -19.40 14.75 -0.80
C ALA A 43 -20.82 14.96 -1.32
N VAL A 44 -21.06 14.78 -2.63
CA VAL A 44 -22.41 14.84 -3.21
C VAL A 44 -23.33 13.80 -2.57
N GLY A 45 -22.83 12.57 -2.38
CA GLY A 45 -23.55 11.51 -1.67
C GLY A 45 -23.86 11.88 -0.21
N ILE A 46 -22.87 12.41 0.51
CA ILE A 46 -23.02 12.81 1.92
C ILE A 46 -24.03 13.95 2.07
N CYS A 47 -23.93 15.01 1.25
CA CYS A 47 -24.85 16.14 1.31
C CYS A 47 -26.28 15.71 0.97
N SER A 48 -26.46 14.86 -0.05
CA SER A 48 -27.78 14.35 -0.44
C SER A 48 -28.39 13.48 0.67
N MET A 49 -27.58 12.64 1.32
CA MET A 49 -28.01 11.84 2.45
C MET A 49 -28.30 12.70 3.68
N GLY A 50 -27.48 13.72 3.94
CA GLY A 50 -27.55 14.60 5.11
C GLY A 50 -28.82 15.45 5.20
N VAL A 51 -29.48 15.72 4.06
CA VAL A 51 -30.81 16.37 4.05
C VAL A 51 -31.87 15.49 4.72
N MET A 52 -31.78 14.17 4.52
CA MET A 52 -32.75 13.21 5.04
C MET A 52 -32.36 12.67 6.42
N ARG A 53 -31.06 12.44 6.64
CA ARG A 53 -30.50 11.73 7.81
C ARG A 53 -29.26 12.46 8.36
N PRO A 54 -29.40 13.68 8.91
CA PRO A 54 -28.27 14.51 9.32
C PRO A 54 -27.38 13.85 10.39
N GLU A 55 -27.93 12.96 11.21
CA GLU A 55 -27.21 12.21 12.24
C GLU A 55 -26.13 11.25 11.68
N LEU A 56 -26.21 10.91 10.38
CA LEU A 56 -25.27 10.01 9.72
C LEU A 56 -24.12 10.74 9.02
N ILE A 57 -24.13 12.07 8.95
CA ILE A 57 -23.11 12.87 8.24
C ILE A 57 -21.71 12.52 8.75
N MET A 58 -21.49 12.59 10.07
CA MET A 58 -20.17 12.35 10.67
C MET A 58 -19.63 10.94 10.42
N LYS A 59 -20.50 9.93 10.38
CA LYS A 59 -20.10 8.55 10.03
C LYS A 59 -19.73 8.41 8.55
N SER A 60 -20.35 9.22 7.70
CA SER A 60 -20.23 9.14 6.25
C SER A 60 -19.06 9.93 5.69
N VAL A 61 -18.25 10.59 6.53
CA VAL A 61 -17.06 11.36 6.14
C VAL A 61 -15.87 10.46 5.74
N ILE A 62 -15.87 9.18 6.12
CA ILE A 62 -14.73 8.27 5.90
C ILE A 62 -14.26 8.20 4.42
N PRO A 63 -15.12 8.09 3.39
CA PRO A 63 -14.67 8.05 2.00
C PRO A 63 -13.92 9.33 1.57
N VAL A 64 -14.29 10.49 2.14
CA VAL A 64 -13.61 11.77 1.87
C VAL A 64 -12.21 11.77 2.48
N ILE A 65 -12.08 11.26 3.71
CA ILE A 65 -10.76 11.13 4.36
C ILE A 65 -9.87 10.18 3.56
N MET A 66 -10.40 9.02 3.14
CA MET A 66 -9.66 8.04 2.34
C MET A 66 -9.23 8.59 0.98
N ALA A 67 -10.08 9.38 0.31
CA ALA A 67 -9.69 10.07 -0.92
C ALA A 67 -8.57 11.10 -0.67
N GLY A 68 -8.59 11.81 0.46
CA GLY A 68 -7.56 12.78 0.83
C GLY A 68 -6.17 12.16 1.05
N ILE A 69 -6.11 10.95 1.61
CA ILE A 69 -4.85 10.22 1.86
C ILE A 69 -4.08 9.95 0.55
N ILE A 70 -4.79 9.71 -0.56
CA ILE A 70 -4.16 9.51 -1.89
C ILE A 70 -3.31 10.71 -2.31
N GLY A 71 -3.75 11.93 -2.02
CA GLY A 71 -2.98 13.14 -2.32
C GLY A 71 -1.68 13.23 -1.50
N ILE A 72 -1.68 12.68 -0.27
CA ILE A 72 -0.48 12.62 0.57
C ILE A 72 0.52 11.61 -0.01
N TYR A 73 0.06 10.47 -0.54
CA TYR A 73 0.94 9.50 -1.20
C TYR A 73 1.68 10.13 -2.39
N GLY A 74 0.98 10.87 -3.25
CA GLY A 74 1.60 11.61 -4.35
C GLY A 74 2.61 12.65 -3.88
N LEU A 75 2.30 13.37 -2.79
CA LEU A 75 3.18 14.40 -2.24
C LEU A 75 4.49 13.81 -1.72
N VAL A 76 4.42 12.70 -0.99
CA VAL A 76 5.61 12.01 -0.47
C VAL A 76 6.49 11.53 -1.62
N VAL A 77 5.91 10.90 -2.65
CA VAL A 77 6.66 10.45 -3.84
C VAL A 77 7.28 11.63 -4.58
N ALA A 78 6.52 12.71 -4.81
CA ALA A 78 7.01 13.92 -5.45
C ALA A 78 8.19 14.54 -4.69
N MET A 79 8.12 14.60 -3.35
CA MET A 79 9.18 15.13 -2.50
C MET A 79 10.46 14.27 -2.58
N VAL A 80 10.31 12.94 -2.54
CA VAL A 80 11.44 12.00 -2.67
C VAL A 80 12.10 12.12 -4.04
N LEU A 81 11.31 12.18 -5.12
CA LEU A 81 11.82 12.34 -6.48
C LEU A 81 12.51 13.71 -6.65
N ASN A 82 11.94 14.79 -6.13
CA ASN A 82 12.52 16.12 -6.20
C ASN A 82 13.89 16.20 -5.50
N GLY A 83 14.07 15.49 -4.38
CA GLY A 83 15.38 15.39 -3.71
C GLY A 83 16.45 14.61 -4.50
N ARG A 84 16.05 13.85 -5.52
CA ARG A 84 16.94 13.01 -6.35
C ARG A 84 17.19 13.57 -7.76
N VAL A 85 16.37 14.51 -8.23
CA VAL A 85 16.62 15.20 -9.51
C VAL A 85 17.78 16.17 -9.34
N LYS A 86 18.78 16.07 -10.23
CA LYS A 86 19.97 16.93 -10.24
C LYS A 86 20.09 17.65 -11.59
N PRO A 87 20.84 18.77 -11.67
CA PRO A 87 21.21 19.37 -12.94
C PRO A 87 21.96 18.37 -13.83
N ALA A 88 21.79 18.47 -15.16
CA ALA A 88 22.51 17.62 -16.12
C ALA A 88 24.04 17.74 -15.97
N SER A 89 24.54 18.94 -15.62
CA SER A 89 25.95 19.21 -15.34
C SER A 89 26.52 18.43 -14.15
N SER A 90 25.66 17.91 -13.26
CA SER A 90 26.03 17.11 -12.09
C SER A 90 25.97 15.59 -12.35
N GLY A 91 25.95 15.17 -13.63
CA GLY A 91 25.92 13.76 -14.02
C GLY A 91 24.53 13.13 -14.00
N TYR A 92 23.47 13.91 -14.19
CA TYR A 92 22.10 13.38 -14.26
C TYR A 92 21.82 12.79 -15.64
N THR A 93 21.71 11.46 -15.71
CA THR A 93 21.53 10.72 -16.96
C THR A 93 20.08 10.68 -17.41
N LEU A 94 19.87 10.48 -18.72
CA LEU A 94 18.55 10.32 -19.32
C LEU A 94 17.80 9.10 -18.76
N SER A 95 18.52 8.00 -18.49
CA SER A 95 17.95 6.81 -17.85
C SER A 95 17.34 7.15 -16.48
N SER A 96 18.05 7.93 -15.66
CA SER A 96 17.53 8.39 -14.36
C SER A 96 16.28 9.27 -14.54
N GLY A 97 16.30 10.13 -15.57
CA GLY A 97 15.14 10.91 -16.01
C GLY A 97 13.90 10.06 -16.28
N PHE A 98 14.02 9.01 -17.09
CA PHE A 98 12.91 8.12 -17.41
C PHE A 98 12.49 7.25 -16.23
N SER A 99 13.41 6.78 -15.39
CA SER A 99 13.07 6.03 -14.17
C SER A 99 12.23 6.89 -13.21
N HIS A 100 12.61 8.15 -13.00
CA HIS A 100 11.83 9.08 -12.17
C HIS A 100 10.48 9.44 -12.80
N LEU A 101 10.41 9.58 -14.13
CA LEU A 101 9.15 9.76 -14.84
C LEU A 101 8.21 8.56 -14.66
N ALA A 102 8.71 7.34 -14.85
CA ALA A 102 7.94 6.11 -14.70
C ALA A 102 7.44 5.92 -13.26
N ALA A 103 8.29 6.21 -12.26
CA ALA A 103 7.91 6.17 -10.84
C ALA A 103 6.76 7.15 -10.55
N GLY A 104 6.87 8.38 -11.07
CA GLY A 104 5.83 9.40 -10.89
C GLY A 104 4.52 9.06 -11.58
N LEU A 105 4.56 8.59 -12.83
CA LEU A 105 3.38 8.17 -13.57
C LEU A 105 2.69 6.96 -12.95
N THR A 106 3.45 5.97 -12.49
CA THR A 106 2.88 4.77 -11.84
C THR A 106 2.11 5.16 -10.58
N CYS A 107 2.74 5.91 -9.68
CA CYS A 107 2.08 6.40 -8.47
C CYS A 107 0.86 7.28 -8.80
N GLY A 108 1.03 8.22 -9.74
CA GLY A 108 0.00 9.15 -10.16
C GLY A 108 -1.26 8.45 -10.73
N VAL A 109 -1.08 7.58 -11.73
CA VAL A 109 -2.18 6.90 -12.42
C VAL A 109 -2.87 5.88 -11.50
N CYS A 110 -2.13 5.16 -10.66
CA CYS A 110 -2.72 4.30 -9.64
C CYS A 110 -3.55 5.10 -8.63
N GLY A 111 -3.03 6.24 -8.15
CA GLY A 111 -3.77 7.13 -7.26
C GLY A 111 -5.03 7.72 -7.90
N LEU A 112 -4.97 8.07 -9.19
CA LEU A 112 -6.15 8.50 -9.95
C LEU A 112 -7.22 7.41 -10.01
N GLY A 113 -6.83 6.17 -10.32
CA GLY A 113 -7.73 5.02 -10.36
C GLY A 113 -8.36 4.71 -9.00
N ALA A 114 -7.55 4.73 -7.93
CA ALA A 114 -8.02 4.54 -6.56
C ALA A 114 -9.02 5.64 -6.16
N GLY A 115 -8.73 6.90 -6.47
CA GLY A 115 -9.63 8.04 -6.20
C GLY A 115 -10.95 7.95 -6.96
N TYR A 116 -10.91 7.46 -8.21
CA TYR A 116 -12.12 7.20 -9.00
C TYR A 116 -13.00 6.12 -8.36
N ALA A 117 -12.41 4.99 -7.98
CA ALA A 117 -13.12 3.90 -7.29
C ALA A 117 -13.73 4.37 -5.97
N ILE A 118 -12.94 5.06 -5.13
CA ILE A 118 -13.41 5.64 -3.86
C ILE A 118 -14.58 6.60 -4.09
N GLY A 119 -14.54 7.43 -5.12
CA GLY A 119 -15.62 8.37 -5.42
C GLY A 119 -16.96 7.67 -5.73
N ILE A 120 -16.94 6.64 -6.56
CA ILE A 120 -18.15 5.88 -6.92
C ILE A 120 -18.68 5.09 -5.72
N VAL A 121 -17.79 4.35 -5.04
CA VAL A 121 -18.13 3.56 -3.87
C VAL A 121 -18.61 4.44 -2.72
N GLY A 122 -17.99 5.60 -2.54
CA GLY A 122 -18.37 6.60 -1.55
C GLY A 122 -19.79 7.14 -1.80
N ASP A 123 -20.09 7.61 -3.01
CA ASP A 123 -21.41 8.14 -3.37
C ASP A 123 -22.52 7.08 -3.23
N ALA A 124 -22.31 5.87 -3.77
CA ALA A 124 -23.28 4.79 -3.67
C ALA A 124 -23.40 4.24 -2.24
N GLY A 125 -22.27 4.08 -1.55
CA GLY A 125 -22.18 3.49 -0.22
C GLY A 125 -22.82 4.35 0.86
N VAL A 126 -22.63 5.68 0.83
CA VAL A 126 -23.26 6.58 1.81
C VAL A 126 -24.77 6.64 1.62
N ARG A 127 -25.26 6.62 0.37
CA ARG A 127 -26.70 6.56 0.05
C ARG A 127 -27.32 5.23 0.48
N GLY A 128 -26.65 4.12 0.20
CA GLY A 128 -27.10 2.78 0.63
C GLY A 128 -27.11 2.63 2.15
N THR A 129 -26.09 3.16 2.83
CA THR A 129 -26.00 3.16 4.30
C THR A 129 -27.14 3.97 4.93
N ALA A 130 -27.61 5.03 4.26
CA ALA A 130 -28.76 5.80 4.71
C ALA A 130 -30.05 4.95 4.79
N GLN A 131 -30.23 4.02 3.85
CA GLN A 131 -31.36 3.10 3.82
C GLN A 131 -31.16 1.90 4.77
N GLN A 132 -29.98 1.28 4.75
CA GLN A 132 -29.66 0.11 5.57
C GLN A 132 -28.32 0.31 6.30
N PRO A 133 -28.33 0.61 7.61
CA PRO A 133 -27.10 0.89 8.37
C PRO A 133 -26.07 -0.25 8.39
N ARG A 134 -26.50 -1.51 8.16
CA ARG A 134 -25.61 -2.67 8.09
C ARG A 134 -24.66 -2.63 6.88
N LEU A 135 -25.00 -1.88 5.82
CA LEU A 135 -24.14 -1.71 4.63
C LEU A 135 -22.89 -0.88 4.91
N PHE A 136 -22.84 -0.15 6.03
CA PHE A 136 -21.69 0.67 6.41
C PHE A 136 -20.38 -0.14 6.44
N VAL A 137 -20.39 -1.33 7.05
CA VAL A 137 -19.21 -2.19 7.14
C VAL A 137 -18.77 -2.68 5.76
N GLY A 138 -19.74 -3.03 4.90
CA GLY A 138 -19.47 -3.45 3.52
C GLY A 138 -18.85 -2.32 2.67
N MET A 139 -19.37 -1.10 2.81
CA MET A 139 -18.81 0.08 2.16
C MET A 139 -17.35 0.30 2.58
N ILE A 140 -17.04 0.23 3.87
CA ILE A 140 -15.67 0.39 4.39
C ILE A 140 -14.74 -0.68 3.82
N LEU A 141 -15.19 -1.94 3.77
CA LEU A 141 -14.39 -3.03 3.20
C LEU A 141 -14.03 -2.76 1.72
N ILE A 142 -15.00 -2.30 0.92
CA ILE A 142 -14.77 -1.98 -0.50
C ILE A 142 -13.84 -0.77 -0.65
N LEU A 143 -13.98 0.24 0.21
CA LEU A 143 -13.09 1.40 0.22
C LEU A 143 -11.65 1.03 0.55
N ILE A 144 -11.42 0.09 1.49
CA ILE A 144 -10.09 -0.42 1.79
C ILE A 144 -9.49 -1.05 0.53
N PHE A 145 -10.19 -1.98 -0.13
CA PHE A 145 -9.69 -2.60 -1.38
C PHE A 145 -9.46 -1.59 -2.51
N SER A 146 -10.25 -0.53 -2.57
CA SER A 146 -10.10 0.55 -3.56
C SER A 146 -8.87 1.40 -3.26
N GLU A 147 -8.58 1.65 -1.99
CA GLU A 147 -7.36 2.32 -1.54
C GLU A 147 -6.12 1.44 -1.76
N VAL A 148 -6.25 0.12 -1.61
CA VAL A 148 -5.12 -0.80 -1.89
C VAL A 148 -4.66 -0.70 -3.34
N LEU A 149 -5.48 -0.26 -4.31
CA LEU A 149 -4.98 0.05 -5.66
C LEU A 149 -3.93 1.17 -5.68
N GLY A 150 -4.02 2.15 -4.78
CA GLY A 150 -3.00 3.17 -4.56
C GLY A 150 -1.79 2.63 -3.78
N LEU A 151 -1.99 1.64 -2.90
CA LEU A 151 -0.94 0.97 -2.14
C LEU A 151 -0.28 -0.21 -2.87
N TYR A 152 -0.88 -0.82 -3.90
CA TYR A 152 -0.31 -1.95 -4.65
C TYR A 152 0.89 -1.53 -5.50
N ALA A 153 1.10 -0.23 -5.67
CA ALA A 153 2.40 0.31 -6.06
C ALA A 153 3.51 0.08 -5.00
N GLN A 154 3.18 -0.47 -3.82
CA GLN A 154 4.07 -0.66 -2.67
C GLN A 154 4.10 -2.10 -2.08
N ASP A 155 3.25 -3.07 -2.47
CA ASP A 155 3.29 -4.42 -1.84
C ASP A 155 2.88 -5.63 -2.72
N GLY A 156 3.89 -6.44 -3.10
CA GLY A 156 3.84 -7.91 -3.22
C GLY A 156 2.86 -8.62 -4.18
N ALA A 157 2.35 -7.97 -5.22
CA ALA A 157 1.42 -8.57 -6.19
C ALA A 157 2.14 -9.46 -7.26
N PRO A 158 1.44 -10.23 -8.14
CA PRO A 158 2.05 -11.17 -9.10
C PRO A 158 3.14 -10.60 -10.05
N SER A 159 3.25 -9.27 -10.18
CA SER A 159 4.31 -8.57 -10.92
C SER A 159 5.72 -8.73 -10.31
N HIS A 160 5.84 -9.13 -9.04
CA HIS A 160 7.12 -9.31 -8.34
C HIS A 160 7.86 -10.62 -8.73
N LYS A 161 7.22 -11.49 -9.51
CA LYS A 161 7.78 -12.74 -10.06
C LYS A 161 8.40 -12.59 -11.46
N ALA A 162 8.42 -11.39 -12.04
CA ALA A 162 8.97 -11.16 -13.38
C ALA A 162 10.51 -11.23 -13.39
N GLU A 163 11.07 -12.02 -14.32
CA GLU A 163 12.50 -12.35 -14.42
C GLU A 163 13.40 -11.12 -14.62
N GLU A 164 12.98 -10.16 -15.44
CA GLU A 164 13.70 -8.88 -15.64
C GLU A 164 13.76 -8.03 -14.36
N THR A 165 12.68 -8.01 -13.57
CA THR A 165 12.60 -7.23 -12.33
C THR A 165 13.49 -7.81 -11.23
N GLN A 166 13.63 -9.13 -11.17
CA GLN A 166 14.52 -9.82 -10.22
C GLN A 166 16.01 -9.61 -10.55
N ASN A 167 16.37 -9.51 -11.83
CA ASN A 167 17.75 -9.27 -12.26
C ASN A 167 18.21 -7.84 -11.98
N LEU A 168 17.33 -6.85 -12.21
CA LEU A 168 17.62 -5.44 -11.94
C LEU A 168 17.92 -5.16 -10.45
N ILE A 169 17.17 -5.78 -9.54
CA ILE A 169 17.31 -5.52 -8.09
C ILE A 169 18.52 -6.27 -7.51
N ARG A 170 18.82 -7.46 -8.04
CA ARG A 170 19.99 -8.27 -7.71
C ARG A 170 21.32 -7.55 -7.95
N ASP A 171 21.40 -6.73 -8.99
CA ASP A 171 22.64 -6.06 -9.37
C ASP A 171 22.86 -4.73 -8.62
N ASN A 172 21.82 -4.22 -7.94
CA ASN A 172 21.81 -2.87 -7.38
C ASN A 172 21.52 -2.80 -5.87
N VAL A 173 21.14 -3.91 -5.21
CA VAL A 173 20.85 -3.94 -3.78
C VAL A 173 21.67 -5.06 -3.11
N PRO A 174 22.60 -4.75 -2.18
CA PRO A 174 23.57 -5.71 -1.64
C PRO A 174 22.95 -6.90 -0.87
N GLU A 175 21.76 -6.73 -0.29
CA GLU A 175 21.06 -7.75 0.51
C GLU A 175 19.69 -8.12 -0.09
N PHE A 176 19.61 -8.23 -1.41
CA PHE A 176 18.38 -8.67 -2.07
C PHE A 176 18.16 -10.18 -1.96
N ILE A 177 17.01 -10.58 -1.39
CA ILE A 177 16.58 -11.98 -1.29
C ILE A 177 15.93 -12.41 -2.61
N LYS A 178 16.66 -13.27 -3.34
CA LYS A 178 16.33 -13.72 -4.70
C LYS A 178 15.22 -14.80 -4.71
N VAL A 179 14.35 -14.74 -5.72
CA VAL A 179 13.37 -15.80 -6.06
C VAL A 179 13.97 -16.68 -7.15
N ASP A 180 13.94 -18.01 -7.00
CA ASP A 180 14.29 -18.93 -8.08
C ASP A 180 13.08 -19.13 -9.00
N ILE A 181 13.27 -18.82 -10.27
CA ILE A 181 12.26 -18.68 -11.32
C ILE A 181 12.37 -19.79 -12.38
N SER A 182 13.21 -20.82 -12.16
CA SER A 182 13.35 -21.92 -13.11
C SER A 182 12.06 -22.75 -13.26
N PRO A 183 11.80 -23.38 -14.44
CA PRO A 183 10.53 -24.08 -14.70
C PRO A 183 10.36 -25.41 -13.96
N GLN A 184 11.21 -25.74 -12.98
CA GLN A 184 11.06 -26.94 -12.18
C GLN A 184 10.76 -26.56 -10.75
N ARG A 185 9.58 -26.99 -10.30
CA ARG A 185 9.16 -27.09 -8.89
C ARG A 185 10.36 -27.47 -8.04
N ASN A 186 11.01 -26.51 -7.39
CA ASN A 186 11.82 -26.69 -6.19
C ASN A 186 12.18 -25.31 -5.59
N ASN A 187 11.38 -24.92 -4.59
CA ASN A 187 11.78 -24.16 -3.40
C ASN A 187 12.19 -22.68 -3.51
N GLY A 188 11.78 -21.93 -4.54
CA GLY A 188 12.23 -20.54 -4.72
C GLY A 188 11.17 -19.45 -4.79
N GLU A 189 9.94 -19.62 -4.30
CA GLU A 189 8.96 -18.52 -4.28
C GLU A 189 9.22 -17.55 -3.11
N TRP A 190 8.98 -16.24 -3.30
CA TRP A 190 8.64 -15.40 -2.13
C TRP A 190 7.46 -16.08 -1.44
N PRO A 191 7.51 -16.28 -0.11
CA PRO A 191 6.45 -16.98 0.58
C PRO A 191 5.13 -16.25 0.28
N PRO A 192 4.14 -16.92 -0.34
CA PRO A 192 2.79 -16.39 -0.29
C PRO A 192 2.44 -16.34 1.20
N ASN A 193 1.98 -15.17 1.64
CA ASN A 193 1.89 -14.73 3.02
C ASN A 193 3.21 -14.15 3.51
N SER A 194 3.16 -12.85 3.81
CA SER A 194 4.13 -12.18 4.67
C SER A 194 4.55 -13.17 5.74
N PRO A 195 5.85 -13.52 5.90
CA PRO A 195 6.26 -14.33 7.03
C PRO A 195 5.72 -13.57 8.25
N ASP A 196 4.99 -14.29 9.12
CA ASP A 196 4.12 -13.75 10.17
C ASP A 196 4.93 -13.06 11.30
N LEU A 197 5.94 -12.27 10.92
CA LEU A 197 6.94 -11.55 11.68
C LEU A 197 6.33 -10.45 12.55
N ASN A 198 5.02 -10.21 12.50
CA ASN A 198 4.38 -9.33 13.48
C ASN A 198 4.10 -10.12 14.77
N PRO A 199 4.69 -9.77 15.92
CA PRO A 199 4.36 -10.37 17.22
C PRO A 199 2.86 -10.31 17.53
N GLY A 200 2.16 -9.34 16.94
CA GLY A 200 0.72 -9.14 17.07
C GLY A 200 -0.14 -10.26 16.51
N LEU A 201 0.35 -11.10 15.59
CA LEU A 201 -0.43 -12.21 15.03
C LEU A 201 -0.75 -13.28 16.08
N SER A 202 0.23 -13.62 16.93
CA SER A 202 0.05 -14.55 18.04
C SER A 202 -0.94 -14.00 19.07
N LEU A 203 -0.84 -12.72 19.41
CA LEU A 203 -1.77 -12.05 20.32
C LEU A 203 -3.18 -11.96 19.72
N TRP A 204 -3.30 -11.72 18.40
CA TRP A 204 -4.57 -11.75 17.70
C TRP A 204 -5.22 -13.13 17.77
N SER A 205 -4.45 -14.20 17.59
CA SER A 205 -4.98 -15.56 17.66
C SER A 205 -5.58 -15.87 19.05
N ILE A 206 -4.93 -15.42 20.11
CA ILE A 206 -5.39 -15.57 21.51
C ILE A 206 -6.65 -14.73 21.74
N LEU A 207 -6.63 -13.47 21.31
CA LEU A 207 -7.80 -12.58 21.41
C LEU A 207 -9.00 -13.14 20.66
N LYS A 208 -8.78 -13.66 19.45
CA LYS A 208 -9.83 -14.28 18.64
C LYS A 208 -10.37 -15.53 19.32
N ALA A 209 -9.51 -16.39 19.85
CA ALA A 209 -9.94 -17.62 20.53
C ALA A 209 -10.79 -17.31 21.77
N ASP A 210 -10.36 -16.38 22.62
CA ASP A 210 -11.08 -16.03 23.85
C ASP A 210 -12.34 -15.20 23.55
N ALA A 211 -12.24 -14.16 22.72
CA ALA A 211 -13.38 -13.32 22.40
C ALA A 211 -14.42 -14.05 21.55
N CYS A 212 -14.03 -14.96 20.64
CA CYS A 212 -14.98 -15.72 19.82
C CYS A 212 -15.43 -17.05 20.45
N ALA A 213 -15.03 -17.36 21.68
CA ALA A 213 -15.49 -18.55 22.41
C ALA A 213 -17.01 -18.57 22.65
N LYS A 214 -17.65 -17.39 22.62
CA LYS A 214 -19.10 -17.22 22.78
C LYS A 214 -19.67 -16.28 21.71
N PRO A 215 -20.90 -16.52 21.22
CA PRO A 215 -21.59 -15.59 20.32
C PRO A 215 -21.90 -14.27 21.03
N HIS A 216 -21.77 -13.14 20.31
CA HIS A 216 -22.10 -11.82 20.82
C HIS A 216 -23.34 -11.24 20.16
N GLN A 217 -24.23 -10.64 20.94
CA GLN A 217 -25.49 -10.07 20.48
C GLN A 217 -25.37 -8.61 20.00
N SER A 218 -24.24 -7.93 20.27
CA SER A 218 -23.99 -6.56 19.85
C SER A 218 -22.49 -6.24 19.71
N ILE A 219 -22.19 -5.16 19.00
CA ILE A 219 -20.81 -4.66 18.83
C ILE A 219 -20.22 -4.21 20.18
N GLU A 220 -21.04 -3.61 21.05
CA GLU A 220 -20.64 -3.21 22.39
C GLU A 220 -20.25 -4.41 23.26
N ALA A 221 -21.00 -5.51 23.16
CA ALA A 221 -20.68 -6.76 23.84
C ALA A 221 -19.35 -7.35 23.33
N LEU A 222 -19.14 -7.36 22.01
CA LEU A 222 -17.88 -7.80 21.41
C LEU A 222 -16.69 -6.94 21.84
N LYS A 223 -16.83 -5.61 21.81
CA LYS A 223 -15.78 -4.68 22.27
C LYS A 223 -15.41 -4.93 23.72
N LYS A 224 -16.40 -5.08 24.60
CA LYS A 224 -16.18 -5.38 26.02
C LYS A 224 -15.48 -6.73 26.20
N SER A 225 -15.85 -7.73 25.41
CA SER A 225 -15.22 -9.05 25.43
C SER A 225 -13.77 -8.99 24.96
N LEU A 226 -13.47 -8.23 23.90
CA LEU A 226 -12.09 -8.06 23.40
C LEU A 226 -11.20 -7.34 24.41
N VAL A 227 -11.70 -6.29 25.06
CA VAL A 227 -10.94 -5.57 26.11
C VAL A 227 -10.71 -6.47 27.33
N ALA A 228 -11.72 -7.26 27.72
CA ALA A 228 -11.57 -8.21 28.82
C ALA A 228 -10.58 -9.34 28.47
N ALA A 229 -10.60 -9.84 27.23
CA ALA A 229 -9.64 -10.83 26.73
C ALA A 229 -8.23 -10.26 26.73
N TRP A 230 -8.04 -9.02 26.25
CA TRP A 230 -6.74 -8.34 26.27
C TRP A 230 -6.17 -8.21 27.68
N ASN A 231 -6.98 -7.74 28.62
CA ASN A 231 -6.55 -7.56 30.02
C ASN A 231 -6.25 -8.89 30.74
N ARG A 232 -6.72 -10.01 30.21
CA ARG A 232 -6.45 -11.35 30.73
C ARG A 232 -5.17 -11.97 30.17
N ILE A 233 -4.61 -11.43 29.08
CA ILE A 233 -3.34 -11.92 28.53
C ILE A 233 -2.24 -11.52 29.53
N PRO A 234 -1.60 -12.50 30.19
CA PRO A 234 -0.55 -12.16 31.14
C PRO A 234 0.70 -11.67 30.40
N GLN A 235 1.44 -10.76 31.03
CA GLN A 235 2.57 -10.06 30.41
C GLN A 235 3.65 -11.03 29.91
N ASP A 236 3.83 -12.18 30.57
CA ASP A 236 4.76 -13.23 30.15
C ASP A 236 4.42 -13.83 28.77
N VAL A 237 3.15 -13.84 28.37
CA VAL A 237 2.73 -14.25 27.01
C VAL A 237 3.13 -13.20 25.98
N ILE A 238 3.02 -11.92 26.32
CA ILE A 238 3.42 -10.80 25.46
C ILE A 238 4.94 -10.80 25.29
N ASP A 239 5.68 -10.94 26.38
CA ASP A 239 7.14 -11.00 26.38
C ASP A 239 7.62 -12.22 25.58
N ARG A 240 7.00 -13.38 25.75
CA ARG A 240 7.28 -14.56 24.91
C ARG A 240 6.99 -14.32 23.42
N ALA A 241 5.91 -13.62 23.08
CA ALA A 241 5.58 -13.30 21.68
C ALA A 241 6.60 -12.34 21.06
N VAL A 242 7.13 -11.40 21.85
CA VAL A 242 8.21 -10.48 21.45
C VAL A 242 9.55 -11.22 21.36
N ASP A 243 9.89 -12.08 22.32
CA ASP A 243 11.13 -12.86 22.33
C ASP A 243 11.16 -13.96 21.26
N ASP A 244 9.99 -14.36 20.74
CA ASP A 244 9.88 -15.28 19.63
C ASP A 244 10.15 -14.61 18.28
N PHE A 245 10.04 -13.28 18.21
CA PHE A 245 10.32 -12.54 16.98
C PHE A 245 11.77 -12.73 16.48
N PRO A 246 12.83 -12.53 17.28
CA PRO A 246 14.20 -12.81 16.83
C PRO A 246 14.43 -14.27 16.41
N LYS A 247 13.75 -15.22 17.07
CA LYS A 247 13.85 -16.65 16.76
C LYS A 247 13.17 -16.97 15.43
N ARG A 248 12.00 -16.39 15.17
CA ARG A 248 11.26 -16.53 13.91
C ARG A 248 11.93 -15.78 12.77
N LEU A 249 12.52 -14.63 13.04
CA LEU A 249 13.38 -13.92 12.10
C LEU A 249 14.58 -14.79 11.71
N LYS A 250 15.25 -15.40 12.70
CA LYS A 250 16.35 -16.33 12.43
C LYS A 250 15.90 -17.55 11.63
N LYS A 251 14.76 -18.17 11.97
CA LYS A 251 14.18 -19.27 11.17
C LYS A 251 13.80 -18.84 9.77
N CYS A 252 13.31 -17.60 9.59
CA CYS A 252 13.02 -17.02 8.29
C CYS A 252 14.29 -16.81 7.48
N ILE A 253 15.39 -16.37 8.12
CA ILE A 253 16.71 -16.26 7.50
C ILE A 253 17.25 -17.66 7.12
N ASP A 254 17.19 -18.62 8.04
CA ASP A 254 17.63 -20.00 7.83
C ASP A 254 16.79 -20.72 6.75
N ALA A 255 15.50 -20.37 6.63
CA ALA A 255 14.59 -20.85 5.60
C ALA A 255 14.68 -20.06 4.29
N GLY A 256 15.53 -19.03 4.20
CA GLY A 256 15.65 -18.18 3.01
C GLY A 256 14.35 -17.46 2.63
N GLY A 257 13.49 -17.16 3.59
CA GLY A 257 12.14 -16.63 3.37
C GLY A 257 11.07 -17.70 3.10
N GLY A 258 11.39 -18.98 2.98
CA GLY A 258 10.41 -20.05 2.78
C GLY A 258 9.53 -20.35 4.00
N HIS A 259 8.51 -21.19 3.83
CA HIS A 259 7.61 -21.61 4.91
C HIS A 259 8.36 -22.43 5.99
N PHE A 260 8.32 -21.95 7.24
CA PHE A 260 8.98 -22.57 8.40
C PHE A 260 8.01 -22.94 9.54
N GLU A 261 6.71 -22.73 9.33
CA GLU A 261 5.65 -23.08 10.28
C GLU A 261 5.21 -24.53 9.97
N ASN A 262 5.22 -25.42 10.97
CA ASN A 262 4.88 -26.85 10.87
C ASN A 262 5.90 -27.82 10.24
N LYS A 263 7.21 -27.54 10.31
CA LYS A 263 8.26 -28.56 10.08
C LYS A 263 8.71 -29.22 11.38
#